data_AF-A0A392Q6C9-F1
#
_entry.id   AF-A0A392Q6C9-F1
#
_cell.length_a   1.000
_cell.length_b   1.000
_cell.length_c   1.000
_cell.angle_alpha   90.00
_cell.angle_beta   90.00
_cell.angle_gamma   90.00
#
_symmetry.space_group_name_H-M   'P 1'
#
loop_
_entity.id
_entity.type
_entity.pdbx_description
1 polymer ?
#
loop_
_entity_poly.entity_id
_entity_poly.type
_entity_poly.pdbx_seq_one_letter_code
_entity_poly.pdbx_strand_id
1 'polypeptide(L)'
;MPPESITSWKDLREQFTRHFTTSRAQPKTEATLEAIYQGKDEPLRRYIERFNKEVVQVNTTDDMKKYLLECGLRPRSNFAKAVGIEKSRSLDELLAKAQSYIQYEEREVADAIRHSRPEDNPPPREPSHKGGDRKKNDRSRETWGPPSQFTNYTPLLTSCKHILSECANASFAKQESGS
;
A
#
# COMPACT_ATOMS: atom_id res chain seq x y z
N MET A 1 9.10 -6.32 -63.49
CA MET A 1 8.08 -6.82 -62.55
C MET A 1 8.17 -6.02 -61.26
N PRO A 2 7.06 -5.82 -60.52
CA PRO A 2 7.11 -5.11 -59.25
C PRO A 2 7.91 -5.94 -58.22
N PRO A 3 8.62 -5.29 -57.28
CA PRO A 3 9.12 -6.00 -56.09
C PRO A 3 7.89 -6.55 -55.32
N GLU A 4 8.00 -7.73 -54.70
CA GLU A 4 6.94 -8.39 -53.89
C GLU A 4 5.87 -9.22 -54.65
N SER A 5 6.04 -9.53 -55.94
CA SER A 5 5.14 -10.48 -56.62
C SER A 5 5.46 -11.93 -56.26
N ILE A 6 4.51 -12.67 -55.69
CA ILE A 6 4.63 -14.11 -55.40
C ILE A 6 4.57 -14.88 -56.73
N THR A 7 5.67 -15.52 -57.10
CA THR A 7 5.79 -16.22 -58.38
C THR A 7 5.71 -17.75 -58.28
N SER A 8 5.71 -18.29 -57.05
CA SER A 8 5.57 -19.72 -56.81
C SER A 8 5.04 -20.04 -55.40
N TRP A 9 4.56 -21.26 -55.19
CA TRP A 9 4.19 -21.74 -53.85
C TRP A 9 5.37 -21.74 -52.86
N LYS A 10 6.60 -21.92 -53.36
CA LYS A 10 7.81 -21.85 -52.53
C LYS A 10 8.04 -20.41 -52.02
N ASP A 11 7.87 -19.44 -52.91
CA ASP A 11 8.00 -18.01 -52.64
C ASP A 11 6.94 -17.54 -51.63
N LEU A 12 5.70 -17.99 -51.79
CA LEU A 12 4.62 -17.75 -50.81
C LEU A 12 4.98 -18.33 -49.44
N ARG A 13 5.49 -19.56 -49.38
CA ARG A 13 5.86 -20.22 -48.13
C ARG A 13 7.01 -19.51 -47.44
N GLU A 14 8.03 -19.08 -48.17
CA GLU A 14 9.17 -18.33 -47.64
C GLU A 14 8.71 -16.97 -47.09
N GLN A 15 7.91 -16.21 -47.84
CA GLN A 15 7.36 -14.93 -47.37
C GLN A 15 6.46 -15.12 -46.15
N PHE A 16 5.53 -16.09 -46.17
CA PHE A 16 4.68 -16.41 -45.03
C PHE A 16 5.50 -16.80 -43.80
N THR A 17 6.50 -17.69 -43.96
CA THR A 17 7.36 -18.12 -42.86
C THR A 17 8.15 -16.94 -42.31
N ARG A 18 8.70 -16.08 -43.16
CA ARG A 18 9.44 -14.89 -42.74
C ARG A 18 8.55 -13.91 -41.99
N HIS A 19 7.36 -13.62 -42.49
CA HIS A 19 6.39 -12.75 -41.80
C HIS A 19 5.90 -13.36 -40.48
N PHE A 20 5.62 -14.66 -40.46
CA PHE A 20 5.08 -15.35 -39.28
C PHE A 20 6.15 -15.56 -38.19
N THR A 21 7.39 -15.89 -38.57
CA THR A 21 8.51 -15.99 -37.63
C THR A 21 8.96 -14.62 -37.10
N THR A 22 8.84 -13.57 -37.90
CA THR A 22 9.04 -12.18 -37.42
C THR A 22 7.92 -11.74 -36.47
N SER A 23 6.70 -12.29 -36.60
CA SER A 23 5.58 -12.01 -35.68
C SER A 23 5.67 -12.75 -34.33
N ARG A 24 6.57 -13.72 -34.19
CA ARG A 24 6.76 -14.44 -32.94
C ARG A 24 7.38 -13.49 -31.92
N ALA A 25 6.67 -13.24 -30.82
CA ALA A 25 7.23 -12.53 -29.68
C ALA A 25 8.53 -13.23 -29.26
N GLN A 26 9.63 -12.47 -29.18
CA GLN A 26 10.90 -12.97 -28.69
C GLN A 26 10.70 -13.58 -27.30
N PRO A 27 11.27 -14.76 -27.01
CA PRO A 27 11.23 -15.33 -25.66
C PRO A 27 11.74 -14.31 -24.65
N LYS A 28 11.02 -14.13 -23.54
CA LYS A 28 11.49 -13.26 -22.45
C LYS A 28 12.74 -13.88 -21.84
N THR A 29 13.80 -13.09 -21.72
CA THR A 29 15.10 -13.51 -21.21
C THR A 29 15.34 -12.97 -19.80
N GLU A 30 16.46 -13.35 -19.18
CA GLU A 30 16.92 -12.84 -17.88
C GLU A 30 17.00 -11.31 -17.85
N ALA A 31 17.34 -10.66 -18.97
CA ALA A 31 17.33 -9.20 -19.10
C ALA A 31 15.95 -8.58 -18.82
N THR A 32 14.87 -9.34 -19.06
CA THR A 32 13.51 -8.90 -18.72
C THR A 32 13.31 -8.80 -17.22
N LEU A 33 13.88 -9.74 -16.45
CA LEU A 33 13.82 -9.74 -14.99
C LEU A 33 14.77 -8.69 -14.40
N GLU A 34 15.96 -8.54 -14.98
CA GLU A 34 16.95 -7.53 -14.56
C GLU A 34 16.41 -6.10 -14.67
N ALA A 35 15.56 -5.83 -15.66
CA ALA A 35 14.90 -4.54 -15.83
C ALA A 35 13.84 -4.22 -14.75
N ILE A 36 13.47 -5.19 -13.89
CA ILE A 36 12.46 -5.02 -12.84
C ILE A 36 13.16 -4.60 -11.54
N TYR A 37 13.02 -3.33 -11.19
CA TYR A 37 13.46 -2.81 -9.89
C TYR A 37 12.28 -2.27 -9.09
N GLN A 38 12.42 -2.30 -7.77
CA GLN A 38 11.46 -1.72 -6.84
C GLN A 38 11.64 -0.20 -6.83
N GLY A 39 10.60 0.53 -7.22
CA GLY A 39 10.59 1.99 -7.21
C GLY A 39 10.74 2.58 -5.81
N LYS A 40 11.13 3.87 -5.74
CA LYS A 40 11.36 4.58 -4.47
C LYS A 40 10.14 4.52 -3.52
N ASP A 41 8.96 4.75 -4.06
CA ASP A 41 7.70 4.81 -3.30
C ASP A 41 6.81 3.58 -3.57
N GLU A 42 7.41 2.53 -4.13
CA GLU A 42 6.68 1.30 -4.46
C GLU A 42 6.63 0.34 -3.26
N PRO A 43 5.43 -0.10 -2.82
CA PRO A 43 5.32 -1.09 -1.76
C PRO A 43 5.87 -2.44 -2.23
N LEU A 44 6.44 -3.24 -1.32
CA LEU A 44 7.07 -4.51 -1.65
C LEU A 44 6.11 -5.45 -2.41
N ARG A 45 4.82 -5.44 -2.05
CA ARG A 45 3.78 -6.23 -2.70
C ARG A 45 3.75 -6.00 -4.22
N ARG A 46 3.76 -4.74 -4.65
CA ARG A 46 3.66 -4.39 -6.08
C ARG A 46 4.89 -4.83 -6.85
N TYR A 47 6.06 -4.70 -6.23
CA TYR A 47 7.30 -5.18 -6.83
C TYR A 47 7.28 -6.69 -7.03
N ILE A 48 6.93 -7.46 -5.99
CA ILE A 48 6.85 -8.92 -6.05
C ILE A 48 5.81 -9.39 -7.09
N GLU A 49 4.65 -8.72 -7.18
CA GLU A 49 3.63 -9.01 -8.19
C GLU A 49 4.17 -8.83 -9.63
N ARG A 50 4.89 -7.73 -9.90
CA ARG A 50 5.51 -7.50 -11.22
C ARG A 50 6.60 -8.52 -11.51
N PHE A 51 7.45 -8.81 -10.54
CA PHE A 51 8.53 -9.78 -10.68
C PHE A 51 7.96 -11.18 -11.00
N ASN A 52 6.99 -11.66 -10.21
CA ASN A 52 6.37 -12.97 -10.42
C ASN A 52 5.64 -13.09 -11.75
N LYS A 53 5.01 -12.01 -12.23
CA LYS A 53 4.35 -11.98 -13.55
C LYS A 53 5.33 -12.24 -14.70
N GLU A 54 6.57 -11.76 -14.57
CA GLU A 54 7.60 -11.92 -15.60
C GLU A 54 8.36 -13.24 -15.43
N VAL A 55 8.61 -13.67 -14.19
CA VAL A 55 9.31 -14.94 -13.87
C VAL A 55 8.66 -16.15 -14.53
N VAL A 56 7.33 -16.23 -14.55
CA VAL A 56 6.61 -17.39 -15.15
C VAL A 56 6.82 -17.50 -16.66
N GLN A 57 7.31 -16.45 -17.31
CA GLN A 57 7.58 -16.41 -18.76
C GLN A 57 9.06 -16.60 -19.10
N VAL A 58 9.96 -16.57 -18.10
CA VAL A 58 11.42 -16.62 -18.30
C VAL A 58 11.94 -18.00 -17.89
N ASN A 59 12.56 -18.69 -18.86
CA ASN A 59 13.16 -19.99 -18.62
C ASN A 59 14.61 -19.85 -18.12
N THR A 60 14.79 -19.62 -16.82
CA THR A 60 16.10 -19.58 -16.13
C THR A 60 16.04 -20.33 -14.79
N THR A 61 17.20 -20.52 -14.16
CA THR A 61 17.33 -21.23 -12.88
C THR A 61 16.72 -20.44 -11.72
N ASP A 62 16.27 -21.15 -10.69
CA ASP A 62 15.71 -20.48 -9.51
C ASP A 62 16.76 -19.70 -8.73
N ASP A 63 18.02 -20.10 -8.79
CA ASP A 63 19.13 -19.30 -8.24
C ASP A 63 19.31 -17.97 -8.99
N MET A 64 19.16 -17.97 -10.32
CA MET A 64 19.21 -16.74 -11.12
C MET A 64 18.00 -15.84 -10.82
N LYS A 65 16.79 -16.41 -10.75
CA LYS A 65 15.59 -15.65 -10.37
C LYS A 65 15.73 -15.05 -8.97
N LYS A 66 16.25 -15.82 -8.02
CA LYS A 66 16.52 -15.36 -6.65
C LYS A 66 17.50 -14.19 -6.66
N TYR A 67 18.64 -14.34 -7.35
CA TYR A 67 19.63 -13.28 -7.50
C TYR A 67 19.03 -12.00 -8.10
N LEU A 68 18.27 -12.11 -9.19
CA LEU A 68 17.64 -10.96 -9.86
C LEU A 68 16.56 -10.30 -8.98
N LEU A 69 15.81 -11.09 -8.20
CA LEU A 69 14.85 -10.58 -7.23
C LEU A 69 15.57 -9.73 -6.16
N GLU A 70 16.70 -10.21 -5.65
CA GLU A 70 17.51 -9.51 -4.65
C GLU A 70 18.11 -8.21 -5.22
N CYS A 71 18.65 -8.25 -6.44
CA CYS A 71 19.21 -7.09 -7.13
C CYS A 71 18.17 -6.00 -7.42
N GLY A 72 16.93 -6.39 -7.73
CA GLY A 72 15.85 -5.45 -7.98
C GLY A 72 15.28 -4.77 -6.73
N LEU A 73 15.67 -5.18 -5.51
CA LEU A 73 15.12 -4.59 -4.28
C LEU A 73 15.56 -3.13 -4.08
N ARG A 74 14.65 -2.32 -3.52
CA ARG A 74 14.95 -0.94 -3.17
C ARG A 74 16.04 -0.92 -2.08
N PRO A 75 17.19 -0.23 -2.31
CA PRO A 75 18.25 -0.15 -1.32
C PRO A 75 17.73 0.39 0.02
N ARG A 76 18.22 -0.20 1.12
CA ARG A 76 17.88 0.18 2.50
C ARG A 76 16.41 -0.02 2.91
N SER A 77 15.58 -0.62 2.07
CA SER A 77 14.25 -1.10 2.50
C SER A 77 14.40 -2.15 3.61
N ASN A 78 13.37 -2.31 4.45
CA ASN A 78 13.40 -3.28 5.54
C ASN A 78 13.62 -4.71 5.01
N PHE A 79 12.99 -5.05 3.89
CA PHE A 79 13.17 -6.35 3.25
C PHE A 79 14.57 -6.51 2.65
N ALA A 80 15.11 -5.53 1.93
CA ALA A 80 16.48 -5.59 1.40
C ALA A 80 17.53 -5.80 2.50
N LYS A 81 17.37 -5.13 3.65
CA LYS A 81 18.24 -5.36 4.82
C LYS A 81 18.12 -6.79 5.33
N ALA A 82 16.91 -7.30 5.49
CA ALA A 82 16.66 -8.63 6.01
C ALA A 82 17.21 -9.75 5.12
N VAL A 83 17.12 -9.57 3.80
CA VAL A 83 17.67 -10.50 2.81
C VAL A 83 19.20 -10.44 2.75
N GLY A 84 19.79 -9.24 2.90
CA GLY A 84 21.24 -9.08 2.98
C GLY A 84 21.87 -9.67 4.25
N ILE A 85 21.13 -9.69 5.37
CA ILE A 85 21.58 -10.27 6.64
C ILE A 85 21.42 -11.80 6.64
N GLU A 86 20.24 -12.29 6.29
CA GLU A 86 19.91 -13.70 6.31
C GLU A 86 19.54 -14.13 4.90
N LYS A 87 20.49 -14.81 4.25
CA LYS A 87 20.36 -15.32 2.89
C LYS A 87 19.40 -16.50 2.84
N SER A 88 18.44 -16.43 1.93
CA SER A 88 17.51 -17.53 1.64
C SER A 88 18.18 -18.63 0.80
N ARG A 89 17.91 -19.89 1.13
CA ARG A 89 18.48 -21.03 0.41
C ARG A 89 17.79 -21.24 -0.93
N SER A 90 16.49 -21.00 -1.00
CA SER A 90 15.68 -21.13 -2.22
C SER A 90 14.91 -19.85 -2.55
N LEU A 91 14.40 -19.78 -3.79
CA LEU A 91 13.48 -18.73 -4.22
C LEU A 91 12.17 -18.75 -3.41
N ASP A 92 11.65 -19.94 -3.09
CA ASP A 92 10.42 -20.08 -2.29
C ASP A 92 10.58 -19.54 -0.88
N GLU A 93 11.71 -19.81 -0.22
CA GLU A 93 12.02 -19.25 1.10
C GLU A 93 12.09 -17.71 1.05
N LEU A 94 12.70 -17.16 -0.01
CA LEU A 94 12.77 -15.72 -0.20
C LEU A 94 11.39 -15.10 -0.40
N LEU A 95 10.53 -15.72 -1.20
CA LEU A 95 9.16 -15.28 -1.44
C LEU A 95 8.29 -15.40 -0.19
N ALA A 96 8.44 -16.48 0.59
CA ALA A 96 7.75 -16.63 1.87
C ALA A 96 8.16 -15.53 2.86
N LYS A 97 9.46 -15.21 2.94
CA LYS A 97 9.95 -14.08 3.72
C LYS A 97 9.37 -12.76 3.22
N ALA A 98 9.28 -12.55 1.91
CA ALA A 98 8.67 -11.37 1.32
C ALA A 98 7.21 -11.18 1.77
N GLN A 99 6.42 -12.26 1.86
CA GLN A 99 5.04 -12.18 2.35
C GLN A 99 4.94 -11.65 3.78
N SER A 100 5.84 -12.07 4.68
CA SER A 100 5.88 -11.54 6.05
C SER A 100 6.19 -10.04 6.07
N TYR A 101 7.09 -9.57 5.20
CA TYR A 101 7.42 -8.15 5.09
C TYR A 101 6.32 -7.33 4.41
N ILE A 102 5.59 -7.89 3.46
CA ILE A 102 4.39 -7.26 2.88
C ILE A 102 3.36 -7.01 3.97
N GLN A 103 3.05 -8.01 4.78
CA GLN A 103 2.11 -7.87 5.89
C GLN A 103 2.58 -6.84 6.93
N TYR A 104 3.89 -6.79 7.19
CA TYR A 104 4.48 -5.79 8.06
C TYR A 104 4.33 -4.37 7.49
N GLU A 105 4.67 -4.14 6.21
CA GLU A 105 4.47 -2.84 5.56
C GLU A 105 3.00 -2.41 5.57
N GLU A 106 2.07 -3.33 5.26
CA GLU A 106 0.63 -3.05 5.27
C GLU A 106 0.11 -2.70 6.69
N ARG A 107 0.64 -3.36 7.73
CA ARG A 107 0.31 -3.04 9.13
C ARG A 107 0.81 -1.66 9.54
N GLU A 108 2.06 -1.33 9.23
CA GLU A 108 2.65 -0.01 9.53
C GLU A 108 1.85 1.12 8.89
N VAL A 109 1.41 0.93 7.63
CA VAL A 109 0.55 1.91 6.94
C VAL A 109 -0.81 2.03 7.63
N ALA A 110 -1.43 0.91 8.03
CA ALA A 110 -2.71 0.92 8.73
C ALA A 110 -2.62 1.62 10.10
N ASP A 111 -1.54 1.36 10.86
CA ASP A 111 -1.32 1.97 12.16
C ASP A 111 -1.00 3.47 12.03
N ALA A 112 -0.23 3.88 11.02
CA ALA A 112 -0.03 5.30 10.71
C ALA A 112 -1.36 6.02 10.43
N ILE A 113 -2.29 5.39 9.70
CA ILE A 113 -3.62 5.94 9.44
C ILE A 113 -4.43 6.06 10.75
N ARG A 114 -4.37 5.05 11.63
CA ARG A 114 -5.07 5.08 12.93
C ARG A 114 -4.55 6.20 13.84
N HIS A 115 -3.24 6.36 13.94
CA HIS A 115 -2.61 7.37 14.80
C HIS A 115 -2.56 8.77 14.18
N SER A 116 -2.82 8.90 12.87
CA SER A 116 -3.02 10.20 12.22
C SER A 116 -4.38 10.84 12.52
N ARG A 117 -5.32 10.07 13.11
CA ARG A 117 -6.56 10.64 13.66
C ARG A 117 -6.21 11.34 14.97
N PRO A 118 -6.61 12.62 15.18
CA PRO A 118 -6.48 13.26 16.48
C PRO A 118 -7.21 12.36 17.49
N GLU A 119 -6.51 11.94 18.53
CA GLU A 119 -7.10 11.17 19.62
C GLU A 119 -8.33 11.92 20.17
N ASP A 120 -9.51 11.35 19.96
CA ASP A 120 -10.69 11.70 20.74
C ASP A 120 -10.44 11.25 22.17
N ASN A 121 -9.99 12.21 22.98
CA ASN A 121 -10.04 12.31 24.44
C ASN A 121 -9.59 11.07 25.26
N PRO A 122 -8.52 11.17 26.09
CA PRO A 122 -8.31 10.18 27.13
C PRO A 122 -9.51 10.17 28.09
N PRO A 123 -9.92 9.01 28.65
CA PRO A 123 -11.08 8.93 29.52
C PRO A 123 -10.91 9.84 30.74
N PRO A 124 -11.97 10.55 31.20
CA PRO A 124 -11.89 11.39 32.39
C PRO A 124 -11.43 10.55 33.58
N ARG A 125 -10.22 10.81 34.07
CA ARG A 125 -9.82 10.32 35.39
C ARG A 125 -10.67 11.08 36.41
N GLU A 126 -11.57 10.37 37.07
CA GLU A 126 -12.36 10.90 38.19
C GLU A 126 -11.43 11.42 39.30
N PRO A 127 -11.65 12.65 39.83
CA PRO A 127 -10.93 13.13 40.99
C PRO A 127 -11.59 12.54 42.24
N SER A 128 -11.11 11.37 42.68
CA SER A 128 -11.44 10.88 44.02
C SER A 128 -10.75 11.73 45.08
N HIS A 129 -11.55 12.57 45.73
CA HIS A 129 -11.20 13.32 46.93
C HIS A 129 -10.74 12.38 48.06
N LYS A 130 -9.47 12.48 48.47
CA LYS A 130 -9.07 12.14 49.85
C LYS A 130 -7.77 12.84 50.26
N GLY A 131 -7.94 13.84 51.13
CA GLY A 131 -7.02 14.34 52.16
C GLY A 131 -5.50 14.36 51.90
N GLY A 132 -4.94 15.57 51.84
CA GLY A 132 -3.50 15.80 51.91
C GLY A 132 -3.16 17.28 52.15
N ASP A 133 -3.20 17.70 53.41
CA ASP A 133 -2.62 18.96 53.89
C ASP A 133 -1.12 19.03 53.55
N ARG A 134 -0.67 20.12 52.87
CA ARG A 134 0.54 20.92 53.18
C ARG A 134 1.00 21.83 52.01
N LYS A 135 0.78 23.13 52.22
CA LYS A 135 1.72 24.29 52.10
C LYS A 135 2.41 24.66 50.77
N LYS A 136 2.05 25.88 50.32
CA LYS A 136 2.87 27.02 49.81
C LYS A 136 3.79 26.89 48.58
N ASN A 137 3.40 27.68 47.55
CA ASN A 137 4.18 28.73 46.85
C ASN A 137 5.39 28.35 45.98
N ASP A 138 5.31 28.56 44.66
CA ASP A 138 6.08 29.61 43.94
C ASP A 138 5.62 29.77 42.47
N ARG A 139 5.93 30.93 41.92
CA ARG A 139 5.47 31.62 40.69
C ARG A 139 5.82 30.95 39.36
N SER A 140 4.99 31.17 38.33
CA SER A 140 5.44 31.79 37.07
C SER A 140 4.22 32.23 36.23
N ARG A 141 4.39 33.37 35.55
CA ARG A 141 3.37 34.21 34.92
C ARG A 141 3.70 34.25 33.44
N GLU A 142 2.89 33.65 32.58
CA GLU A 142 3.01 33.84 31.12
C GLU A 142 1.61 34.00 30.47
N THR A 143 1.30 35.29 30.26
CA THR A 143 0.57 35.96 29.19
C THR A 143 -0.42 35.16 28.33
N TRP A 144 -1.71 35.21 28.69
CA TRP A 144 -2.83 34.89 27.79
C TRP A 144 -3.19 36.12 26.93
N GLY A 145 -3.13 35.97 25.61
CA GLY A 145 -3.77 36.88 24.65
C GLY A 145 -5.28 36.62 24.53
N PRO A 146 -6.07 37.55 23.96
CA PRO A 146 -7.53 37.46 23.97
C PRO A 146 -8.07 36.37 23.02
N PRO A 147 -9.15 35.65 23.39
CA PRO A 147 -9.65 34.53 22.60
C PRO A 147 -10.46 35.01 21.37
N SER A 148 -10.16 34.40 20.23
CA SER A 148 -10.86 34.58 18.94
C SER A 148 -12.34 34.25 19.04
N GLN A 149 -13.20 35.12 18.51
CA GLN A 149 -14.67 35.13 18.65
C GLN A 149 -15.42 34.04 17.85
N PHE A 150 -14.75 33.00 17.34
CA PHE A 150 -15.38 31.99 16.48
C PHE A 150 -15.73 30.66 17.18
N THR A 151 -15.52 30.54 18.49
CA THR A 151 -15.66 29.26 19.21
C THR A 151 -16.89 29.16 20.12
N ASN A 152 -18.01 29.80 19.76
CA ASN A 152 -19.26 29.68 20.52
C ASN A 152 -20.31 28.91 19.70
N TYR A 153 -20.11 27.59 19.58
CA TYR A 153 -21.22 26.68 19.30
C TYR A 153 -21.41 25.78 20.51
N THR A 154 -22.67 25.62 20.95
CA THR A 154 -23.03 24.67 21.99
C THR A 154 -22.70 23.26 21.49
N PRO A 155 -21.80 22.52 22.13
CA PRO A 155 -21.51 21.15 21.72
C PRO A 155 -22.76 20.30 21.90
N LEU A 156 -23.04 19.43 20.93
CA LEU A 156 -24.17 18.52 21.01
C LEU A 156 -24.01 17.65 22.25
N LEU A 157 -24.97 17.75 23.17
CA LEU A 157 -25.02 17.01 24.43
C LEU A 157 -25.25 15.50 24.22
N THR A 158 -25.48 15.07 22.98
CA THR A 158 -25.77 13.70 22.60
C THR A 158 -24.61 13.10 21.80
N SER A 159 -24.22 11.87 22.16
CA SER A 159 -23.19 11.13 21.44
C SER A 159 -23.60 10.88 19.98
N CYS A 160 -22.65 10.91 19.04
CA CYS A 160 -22.88 10.55 17.62
C CYS A 160 -23.62 9.22 17.46
N LYS A 161 -23.38 8.24 18.34
CA LYS A 161 -24.08 6.95 18.31
C LYS A 161 -25.58 7.10 18.55
N HIS A 162 -25.99 8.04 19.40
CA HIS A 162 -27.39 8.33 19.69
C HIS A 162 -28.07 9.03 18.51
N ILE A 163 -27.42 10.03 17.93
CA ILE A 163 -27.91 10.78 16.76
C ILE A 163 -28.13 9.82 15.58
N LEU A 164 -27.17 8.93 15.31
CA LEU A 164 -27.29 7.95 14.22
C LEU A 164 -28.40 6.92 14.47
N SER A 165 -28.62 6.52 15.73
CA SER A 165 -29.73 5.63 16.07
C SER A 165 -31.10 6.29 15.92
N GLU A 166 -31.19 7.60 16.18
CA GLU A 166 -32.41 8.37 16.02
C GLU A 166 -32.75 8.57 14.54
N CYS A 167 -31.75 8.85 13.69
CA CYS A 167 -31.93 8.91 12.23
C CYS A 167 -32.36 7.55 11.64
N ALA A 168 -31.90 6.44 12.19
CA ALA A 168 -32.27 5.11 11.74
C ALA A 168 -33.71 4.72 12.13
N ASN A 169 -34.24 5.30 13.21
CA ASN A 169 -35.57 5.00 13.74
C ASN A 169 -36.65 6.01 13.33
N ALA A 170 -36.26 7.13 12.72
CA ALA A 170 -37.18 8.13 12.22
C ALA A 170 -37.89 7.63 10.94
N SER A 171 -39.10 7.10 11.09
CA SER A 171 -40.00 6.82 9.97
C SER A 171 -40.58 8.12 9.44
N PHE A 172 -40.17 8.52 8.23
CA PHE A 172 -40.80 9.61 7.49
C PHE A 172 -42.21 9.18 7.06
N ALA A 173 -43.23 9.55 7.82
CA ALA A 173 -44.60 9.50 7.35
C ALA A 173 -44.76 10.50 6.20
N LYS A 174 -44.95 10.00 4.97
CA LYS A 174 -45.36 10.82 3.84
C LYS A 174 -46.75 11.37 4.12
N GLN A 175 -46.83 12.69 4.25
CA GLN A 175 -48.07 13.44 4.16
C GLN A 175 -48.45 13.50 2.68
N GLU A 176 -49.37 12.63 2.24
CA GLU A 176 -50.06 12.82 0.96
C GLU A 176 -51.15 13.88 1.15
N SER A 177 -51.10 14.89 0.28
CA SER A 177 -52.14 15.90 0.11
C SER A 177 -52.57 15.88 -1.36
N GLY A 178 -53.89 15.94 -1.59
CA GLY A 178 -54.55 16.01 -2.89
C GLY A 178 -55.63 14.92 -3.01
N SER A 179 -56.93 15.21 -3.10
CA SER A 179 -57.64 16.42 -3.57
C SER A 179 -58.96 16.60 -2.85
#